data_AF-A0A7C2N3Q5-F1
#
_entry.id   AF-A0A7C2N3Q5-F1
#
_cell.length_a   1.000
_cell.length_b   1.000
_cell.length_c   1.000
_cell.angle_alpha   90.00
_cell.angle_beta   90.00
_cell.angle_gamma   90.00
#
_symmetry.space_group_name_H-M   'P 1'
#
loop_
_entity.id
_entity.type
_entity.pdbx_description
1 polymer ?
#
loop_
_entity_poly.entity_id
_entity_poly.type
_entity_poly.pdbx_seq_one_letter_code
_entity_poly.pdbx_strand_id
1 'polypeptide(L)' 'SIILGAALLGGPVSTTQVVSSTIMGTGSADRVSKVRWTVARDIAIAWVLTIPVAALVAAGLYLLVSLVV' A
#
# COMPACT_ATOMS: atom_id res chain seq x y z
N SER A 1 16.05 -1.06 10.31
CA SER A 1 15.00 -0.02 10.40
C SER A 1 14.65 0.51 9.02
N ILE A 2 13.65 -0.07 8.35
CA ILE A 2 13.29 0.29 6.96
C ILE A 2 12.86 1.76 6.87
N ILE A 3 12.02 2.21 7.81
CA ILE A 3 11.51 3.59 7.86
C ILE A 3 12.65 4.61 8.02
N LEU A 4 13.60 4.35 8.93
CA LEU A 4 14.75 5.24 9.13
C LEU A 4 15.68 5.24 7.92
N GLY A 5 15.91 4.09 7.29
CA GLY A 5 16.68 4.00 6.05
C GLY A 5 16.06 4.83 4.93
N ALA A 6 14.75 4.72 4.73
CA ALA A 6 14.02 5.51 3.75
C ALA A 6 14.05 7.02 4.09
N ALA A 7 13.90 7.38 5.36
CA ALA A 7 13.96 8.78 5.81
C ALA A 7 15.34 9.41 5.57
N LEU A 8 16.43 8.67 5.84
CA LEU A 8 17.80 9.14 5.58
C LEU A 8 18.11 9.30 4.09
N LEU A 9 17.49 8.47 3.25
CA LEU A 9 17.61 8.54 1.80
C LEU A 9 16.62 9.51 1.14
N GLY A 10 15.72 10.13 1.93
CA GLY A 10 14.67 11.02 1.43
C GLY A 10 13.58 10.32 0.60
N GLY A 11 13.52 8.99 0.64
CA GLY A 11 12.58 8.21 -0.16
C GLY A 11 11.18 8.18 0.45
N PRO A 12 10.10 8.37 -0.34
CA PRO A 12 8.74 8.20 0.14
C PRO A 12 8.51 6.73 0.52
N VAL A 13 7.97 6.47 1.72
CA VAL A 13 7.66 5.12 2.20
C VAL A 13 6.29 5.07 2.87
N SER A 14 5.53 4.01 2.62
CA SER A 14 4.26 3.76 3.30
C SER A 14 4.51 3.05 4.63
N THR A 15 4.24 3.74 5.75
CA THR A 15 4.40 3.17 7.10
C THR A 15 3.44 2.01 7.34
N THR A 16 2.21 2.08 6.82
CA THR A 16 1.23 0.99 6.88
C THR A 16 1.74 -0.25 6.17
N GLN A 17 2.32 -0.10 4.98
CA GLN A 17 2.86 -1.23 4.22
C GLN A 17 4.03 -1.90 4.96
N VAL A 18 4.92 -1.10 5.56
CA VAL A 18 6.05 -1.61 6.37
C VAL A 18 5.54 -2.35 7.61
N VAL A 19 4.60 -1.78 8.35
CA VAL A 19 4.06 -2.38 9.59
C VAL A 19 3.28 -3.67 9.30
N SER A 20 2.35 -3.65 8.34
CA SER A 20 1.56 -4.84 7.97
C SER A 20 2.45 -6.01 7.52
N SER A 21 3.47 -5.71 6.71
CA SER A 21 4.43 -6.73 6.25
C SER A 21 5.29 -7.26 7.39
N THR A 22 5.65 -6.40 8.36
CA THR A 22 6.41 -6.82 9.55
C THR A 22 5.59 -7.76 10.42
N ILE A 23 4.31 -7.45 10.67
CA ILE A 23 3.39 -8.32 11.43
C ILE A 23 3.20 -9.68 10.75
N MET A 24 3.06 -9.68 9.43
CA MET A 24 2.95 -10.91 8.65
C MET A 24 4.25 -11.72 8.68
N GLY A 25 5.40 -11.05 8.58
CA GLY A 25 6.73 -11.65 8.65
C GLY A 25 7.01 -12.28 10.02
N THR A 26 6.69 -11.59 11.11
CA THR A 26 6.88 -12.14 12.47
C THR A 26 5.90 -13.28 12.75
N GLY A 27 4.65 -13.18 12.28
CA GLY A 27 3.67 -14.26 12.40
C GLY A 27 4.08 -15.53 11.64
N SER A 28 4.62 -15.38 10.43
CA SER A 28 5.10 -16.51 9.62
C SER A 28 6.39 -17.12 10.15
N ALA A 29 7.27 -16.35 10.78
CA ALA A 29 8.49 -16.83 11.42
C ALA A 29 8.22 -17.75 12.63
N ASP A 30 7.13 -17.52 13.36
CA ASP A 30 6.69 -18.43 14.43
C ASP A 30 5.95 -19.63 13.84
N ARG A 31 4.83 -19.40 13.12
CA ARG A 31 4.15 -20.42 12.32
C ARG A 31 3.40 -19.79 11.15
N VAL A 32 3.66 -20.30 9.95
CA VAL A 32 2.99 -19.89 8.70
C VAL A 32 1.45 -19.93 8.81
N SER A 33 0.88 -20.83 9.62
CA SER A 33 -0.57 -20.94 9.84
C SER A 33 -1.18 -19.84 10.73
N LYS A 34 -0.38 -19.09 11.49
CA LYS A 34 -0.86 -17.95 12.29
C LYS A 34 -1.23 -16.75 11.43
N VAL A 35 -0.70 -16.68 10.22
CA VAL A 35 -1.00 -15.61 9.27
C VAL A 35 -2.34 -15.87 8.61
N ARG A 36 -3.23 -14.86 8.64
CA ARG A 36 -4.49 -14.88 7.90
C ARG A 36 -4.23 -14.54 6.43
N TRP A 37 -3.91 -15.55 5.64
CA TRP A 37 -3.54 -15.40 4.22
C TRP A 37 -4.62 -14.74 3.36
N THR A 38 -5.90 -14.91 3.69
CA THR A 38 -7.00 -14.19 3.01
C THR A 38 -6.84 -12.69 3.16
N VAL A 39 -6.63 -12.21 4.39
CA VAL A 39 -6.44 -10.77 4.67
C VAL A 39 -5.16 -10.25 4.04
N ALA A 40 -4.08 -11.03 4.08
CA ALA A 40 -2.82 -10.69 3.41
C ALA A 40 -3.01 -10.47 1.90
N ARG A 41 -3.79 -11.34 1.25
CA ARG A 41 -4.12 -11.25 -0.17
C ARG A 41 -4.99 -10.03 -0.46
N ASP A 42 -6.01 -9.78 0.35
CA ASP A 42 -6.89 -8.61 0.17
C ASP A 42 -6.11 -7.30 0.28
N ILE A 43 -5.19 -7.21 1.24
CA ILE A 43 -4.28 -6.05 1.40
C ILE A 43 -3.40 -5.88 0.16
N ALA A 44 -2.79 -6.97 -0.34
CA ALA A 44 -1.93 -6.91 -1.51
C ALA A 44 -2.69 -6.45 -2.77
N ILE A 45 -3.92 -6.94 -2.96
CA ILE A 45 -4.80 -6.52 -4.06
C ILE A 45 -5.14 -5.04 -3.91
N ALA A 46 -5.49 -4.58 -2.69
CA ALA A 46 -5.79 -3.19 -2.43
C ALA A 46 -4.59 -2.27 -2.77
N TRP A 47 -3.36 -2.64 -2.42
CA TRP A 47 -2.18 -1.84 -2.76
C TRP A 47 -2.00 -1.65 -4.27
N VAL A 48 -2.19 -2.72 -5.04
CA VAL A 48 -2.06 -2.66 -6.50
C VAL A 48 -3.21 -1.87 -7.12
N LEU A 49 -4.45 -2.04 -6.64
CA LEU A 49 -5.62 -1.36 -7.18
C LEU A 49 -5.73 0.12 -6.79
N THR A 50 -5.15 0.53 -5.67
CA THR A 50 -5.27 1.93 -5.20
C THR A 50 -4.66 2.91 -6.20
N ILE A 51 -3.52 2.58 -6.82
CA ILE A 51 -2.84 3.49 -7.76
C ILE A 51 -3.64 3.69 -9.06
N PRO A 52 -4.07 2.64 -9.79
CA PRO A 52 -4.90 2.78 -10.98
C PRO A 52 -6.22 3.49 -10.70
N VAL A 53 -6.89 3.15 -9.59
CA VAL A 53 -8.18 3.76 -9.24
C VAL A 53 -8.00 5.25 -8.94
N ALA A 54 -6.98 5.63 -8.16
CA ALA A 54 -6.68 7.03 -7.92
C ALA A 54 -6.36 7.80 -9.20
N ALA A 55 -5.61 7.19 -10.13
CA ALA A 55 -5.29 7.79 -11.42
C ALA A 55 -6.55 7.98 -12.30
N LEU A 56 -7.43 6.99 -12.37
CA LEU A 56 -8.68 7.07 -13.13
C LEU A 56 -9.62 8.12 -12.55
N VAL A 57 -9.75 8.18 -11.23
CA VAL A 57 -10.57 9.20 -10.55
C VAL A 57 -10.00 10.59 -10.80
N ALA A 58 -8.68 10.78 -10.67
CA ALA A 58 -8.04 12.06 -10.94
C ALA A 58 -8.22 12.50 -12.40
N ALA A 59 -8.06 11.58 -13.36
CA ALA A 59 -8.28 11.86 -14.78
C ALA A 59 -9.74 12.24 -15.07
N GLY A 60 -10.70 11.50 -14.50
CA GLY A 60 -12.13 11.80 -14.66
C GLY A 60 -12.50 13.17 -14.10
N LEU A 61 -12.00 13.52 -12.91
CA LEU A 61 -12.21 14.84 -12.31
C LEU A 61 -11.55 15.95 -13.12
N TYR A 62 -10.33 15.75 -13.62
CA TYR A 62 -9.66 16.72 -14.49
C TYR A 62 -10.48 17.01 -15.75
N LEU A 63 -10.99 15.97 -16.42
CA LEU A 63 -11.83 16.12 -17.60
C LEU A 63 -13.11 16.88 -17.28
N LEU A 64 -13.78 16.55 -16.17
CA LEU A 64 -15.00 17.28 -15.74
C LEU A 64 -14.72 18.77 -15.50
N VAL A 65 -13.62 19.10 -14.82
CA VAL A 65 -13.26 20.51 -14.58
C VAL A 65 -12.94 21.22 -15.90
N SER A 66 -12.22 20.56 -16.81
CA SER A 66 -11.87 21.11 -18.12
C SER A 66 -13.06 21.32 -19.07
N LEU A 67 -14.22 20.73 -18.78
CA LEU A 67 -15.45 20.97 -19.55
C LEU A 67 -16.20 22.24 -19.09
N VAL A 68 -15.92 22.69 -17.86
CA VAL A 68 -16.59 23.85 -17.24
C VAL A 68 -15.76 25.13 -17.41
N VAL A 69 -14.43 25.01 -17.41
CA VAL A 69 -13.45 26.10 -17.63
C VAL A 69 -13.11 26.21 -19.11
#